data_AF-A0A8H4A2P7-F1
#
_entry.id   AF-A0A8H4A2P7-F1
#
_cell.length_a   1.000
_cell.length_b   1.000
_cell.length_c   1.000
_cell.angle_alpha   90.00
_cell.angle_beta   90.00
_cell.angle_gamma   90.00
#
_symmetry.space_group_name_H-M   'P 1'
#
loop_
_entity.id
_entity.type
_entity.pdbx_description
1 polymer ?
#
loop_
_entity_poly.entity_id
_entity_poly.type
_entity_poly.pdbx_seq_one_letter_code
_entity_poly.pdbx_strand_id
1 'polypeptide(L)'
;MNKGAVIECDNHDELMNKGSTYYNLANTQQLQQNNKVVEILVQSEGEIIEEYKYESMFSILTNIKNDYEYTIWELIKKILKISQPELLVILIGLFASIMNGCIYSIFAVIFSNILQSFTKIDTELKHDAEFWPLKFLVIAVSALICNFIQGTAFEYSGENLHSEFVHQHLLQY
;
A
#
# COMPACT_ATOMS: atom_id res chain seq x y z
N MET A 1 -1.21 39.48 -17.74
CA MET A 1 -0.89 40.76 -17.07
C MET A 1 -0.63 40.48 -15.60
N ASN A 2 0.46 40.99 -15.03
CA ASN A 2 0.81 40.83 -13.62
C ASN A 2 1.09 42.22 -13.08
N LYS A 3 0.37 42.61 -12.02
CA LYS A 3 0.44 43.95 -11.41
C LYS A 3 0.23 45.12 -12.41
N GLY A 4 -0.65 44.95 -13.39
CA GLY A 4 -1.03 46.02 -14.32
C GLY A 4 -0.07 46.25 -15.49
N ALA A 5 1.06 45.54 -15.57
CA ALA A 5 1.94 45.56 -16.73
C ALA A 5 1.68 44.35 -17.65
N VAL A 6 1.83 44.57 -18.95
CA VAL A 6 1.83 43.51 -19.97
C VAL A 6 3.17 42.77 -19.87
N ILE A 7 3.10 41.47 -19.55
CA ILE A 7 4.27 40.66 -19.19
C ILE A 7 4.84 39.95 -20.43
N GLU A 8 3.96 39.49 -21.33
CA GLU A 8 4.28 38.68 -22.49
C GLU A 8 3.29 39.03 -23.61
N CYS A 9 3.80 39.48 -24.75
CA CYS A 9 3.03 39.73 -25.98
C CYS A 9 3.84 39.17 -27.14
N ASP A 10 3.39 38.05 -27.69
CA ASP A 10 3.99 37.38 -28.83
C ASP A 10 2.93 36.52 -29.53
N ASN A 11 3.26 35.88 -30.65
CA ASN A 11 2.34 34.96 -31.33
C ASN A 11 2.07 33.70 -30.48
N HIS A 12 0.86 33.13 -30.60
CA HIS A 12 0.41 31.98 -29.78
C HIS A 12 1.41 30.82 -29.79
N ASP A 13 1.90 30.45 -30.98
CA ASP A 13 2.83 29.33 -31.15
C ASP A 13 4.18 29.57 -30.46
N GLU A 14 4.64 30.82 -30.43
CA GLU A 14 5.91 31.20 -29.80
C GLU A 14 5.78 31.23 -28.28
N LEU A 15 4.63 31.68 -27.75
CA LEU A 15 4.35 31.64 -26.30
C LEU A 15 4.14 30.21 -25.79
N MET A 16 3.61 29.31 -26.61
CA MET A 16 3.46 27.90 -26.26
C MET A 16 4.81 27.17 -26.24
N ASN A 17 5.75 27.53 -27.12
CA ASN A 17 7.08 26.92 -27.17
C ASN A 17 8.05 27.50 -26.10
N LYS A 18 7.88 28.76 -25.68
CA LYS A 18 8.71 29.40 -24.64
C LYS A 18 8.45 28.86 -23.22
N GLY A 19 7.36 28.11 -23.00
CA GLY A 19 7.06 27.49 -21.69
C GLY A 19 6.85 28.49 -20.54
N SER A 20 6.47 29.72 -20.86
CA SER A 20 6.39 30.83 -19.89
C SER A 20 5.01 30.94 -19.21
N THR A 21 4.70 32.10 -18.62
CA THR A 21 3.49 32.34 -17.84
C THR A 21 2.21 32.04 -18.64
N TYR A 22 2.15 32.46 -19.91
CA TYR A 22 1.01 32.19 -20.79
C TYR A 22 0.80 30.69 -21.04
N TYR A 23 1.88 29.92 -21.27
CA TYR A 23 1.84 28.47 -21.48
C TYR A 23 1.20 27.75 -20.29
N ASN A 24 1.60 28.10 -19.07
CA ASN A 24 1.06 27.48 -17.86
C ASN A 24 -0.45 27.75 -17.69
N LEU A 25 -0.89 28.98 -17.99
CA LEU A 25 -2.31 29.34 -17.96
C LEU A 25 -3.12 28.60 -19.04
N ALA A 26 -2.59 28.53 -20.26
CA ALA A 26 -3.23 27.82 -21.36
C ALA A 26 -3.33 26.31 -21.08
N ASN A 27 -2.27 25.70 -20.53
CA ASN A 27 -2.26 24.30 -20.15
C ASN A 27 -3.23 24.03 -18.98
N THR A 28 -3.28 24.94 -18.00
CA THR A 28 -4.26 24.87 -16.89
C THR A 28 -5.70 24.96 -17.39
N GLN A 29 -5.97 25.79 -18.40
CA GLN A 29 -7.30 25.88 -19.02
C GLN A 29 -7.68 24.59 -19.76
N GLN A 30 -6.75 23.95 -20.45
CA GLN A 30 -6.99 22.66 -21.10
C GLN A 30 -7.31 21.55 -20.08
N LEU A 31 -6.58 21.51 -18.95
CA LEU A 31 -6.85 20.58 -17.85
C LEU A 31 -8.24 20.83 -17.22
N GLN A 32 -8.63 22.09 -17.04
CA GLN A 32 -9.95 22.45 -16.49
C GLN A 32 -11.10 22.13 -17.46
N GLN A 33 -10.90 22.29 -18.77
CA GLN A 33 -11.89 21.87 -19.77
C GLN A 33 -12.06 20.36 -19.75
N ASN A 34 -10.97 19.59 -19.68
CA ASN A 34 -11.05 18.14 -19.59
C ASN A 34 -11.79 17.69 -18.31
N ASN A 35 -11.53 18.33 -17.17
CA ASN A 35 -12.26 18.04 -15.94
C ASN A 35 -13.74 18.43 -16.02
N LYS A 36 -14.09 19.58 -16.63
CA LYS A 36 -15.50 19.96 -16.86
C LYS A 36 -16.23 19.02 -17.81
N VAL A 37 -15.55 18.51 -18.84
CA VAL A 37 -16.11 17.49 -19.75
C VAL A 37 -16.42 16.22 -18.98
N VAL A 38 -15.52 15.78 -18.09
CA VAL A 38 -15.75 14.63 -17.20
C VAL A 38 -16.93 14.89 -16.26
N GLU A 39 -17.05 16.08 -15.70
CA GLU A 39 -18.12 16.46 -14.77
C GLU A 39 -19.50 16.50 -15.47
N ILE A 40 -19.58 17.04 -16.69
CA ILE A 40 -20.79 17.07 -17.52
C ILE A 40 -21.25 15.64 -17.90
N LEU A 41 -20.30 14.73 -18.16
CA LEU A 41 -20.60 13.34 -18.52
C LEU A 41 -21.04 12.48 -17.32
N VAL A 42 -20.76 12.90 -16.09
CA VAL A 42 -21.18 12.21 -14.86
C VAL A 42 -22.62 12.61 -14.48
N GLN A 43 -23.10 13.78 -14.91
CA GLN A 43 -24.37 14.34 -14.45
C GLN A 43 -25.60 13.99 -15.33
N SER A 44 -25.39 13.41 -16.52
CA SER A 44 -26.48 12.94 -17.39
C SER A 44 -26.81 11.47 -17.14
N GLU A 45 -27.59 11.19 -16.11
CA GLU A 45 -28.32 9.92 -15.98
C GLU A 45 -29.51 9.91 -16.95
N GLY A 46 -29.39 9.19 -18.06
CA GLY A 46 -30.53 8.88 -18.94
C GLY A 46 -30.17 8.69 -20.40
N GLU A 47 -30.39 7.46 -20.89
CA GLU A 47 -30.54 7.07 -22.30
C GLU A 47 -29.26 6.75 -23.12
N ILE A 48 -28.97 5.44 -23.18
CA ILE A 48 -28.30 4.67 -24.25
C ILE A 48 -27.07 5.31 -24.93
N ILE A 49 -25.94 5.45 -24.22
CA ILE A 49 -24.58 5.35 -24.81
C ILE A 49 -23.62 4.82 -23.72
N GLU A 50 -23.64 3.52 -23.42
CA GLU A 50 -22.64 2.91 -22.52
C GLU A 50 -21.35 2.53 -23.27
N GLU A 51 -21.44 2.03 -24.49
CA GLU A 51 -20.29 1.45 -25.20
C GLU A 51 -19.22 2.48 -25.64
N TYR A 52 -19.64 3.68 -26.09
CA TYR A 52 -18.69 4.74 -26.47
C TYR A 52 -18.07 5.48 -25.28
N LYS A 53 -18.73 5.47 -24.12
CA LYS A 53 -18.28 6.17 -22.91
C LYS A 53 -17.06 5.47 -22.29
N TYR A 54 -17.03 4.14 -22.32
CA TYR A 54 -15.88 3.37 -21.82
C TYR A 54 -14.66 3.49 -22.75
N GLU A 55 -14.83 3.48 -24.07
CA GLU A 55 -13.73 3.67 -25.04
C GLU A 55 -13.03 5.03 -24.87
N SER A 56 -13.81 6.12 -24.79
CA SER A 56 -13.28 7.47 -24.60
C SER A 56 -12.70 7.69 -23.19
N MET A 57 -13.33 7.14 -22.16
CA MET A 57 -12.80 7.22 -20.79
C MET A 57 -11.52 6.37 -20.64
N PHE A 58 -11.44 5.21 -21.28
CA PHE A 58 -10.26 4.35 -21.26
C PHE A 58 -9.07 4.97 -22.01
N SER A 59 -9.30 5.66 -23.13
CA SER A 59 -8.24 6.40 -23.85
C SER A 59 -7.70 7.58 -23.04
N ILE A 60 -8.56 8.29 -22.29
CA ILE A 60 -8.12 9.37 -21.38
C ILE A 60 -7.35 8.79 -20.18
N LEU A 61 -7.84 7.70 -19.59
CA LEU A 61 -7.15 7.02 -18.48
C LEU A 61 -5.80 6.42 -18.92
N THR A 62 -5.69 5.89 -20.14
CA THR A 62 -4.42 5.38 -20.67
C THR A 62 -3.44 6.50 -21.00
N ASN A 63 -3.90 7.67 -21.47
CA ASN A 63 -3.03 8.82 -21.69
C ASN A 63 -2.48 9.41 -20.37
N ILE A 64 -3.31 9.48 -19.31
CA ILE A 64 -2.87 9.92 -17.97
C ILE A 64 -1.92 8.90 -17.33
N LYS A 65 -2.09 7.61 -17.63
CA LYS A 65 -1.22 6.54 -17.10
C LYS A 65 0.17 6.51 -17.75
N ASN A 66 0.36 7.14 -18.92
CA ASN A 66 1.64 7.14 -19.64
C ASN A 66 2.66 8.16 -19.10
N ASP A 67 2.27 9.15 -18.29
CA ASP A 67 3.18 10.17 -17.75
C ASP A 67 3.83 9.80 -16.40
N TYR A 68 3.55 8.60 -15.89
CA TYR A 68 4.12 8.10 -14.64
C TYR A 68 4.58 6.64 -14.77
N GLU A 69 5.71 6.42 -15.45
CA GLU A 69 6.49 5.18 -15.32
C GLU A 69 7.12 5.09 -13.91
N TYR A 70 6.28 4.93 -12.89
CA TYR A 70 6.75 4.48 -11.60
C TYR A 70 6.72 2.95 -11.55
N THR A 71 7.91 2.35 -11.57
CA THR A 71 8.06 0.94 -11.22
C THR A 71 7.51 0.71 -9.81
N ILE A 72 6.84 -0.42 -9.56
CA ILE A 72 6.29 -0.79 -8.24
C ILE A 72 7.34 -0.61 -7.12
N TRP A 73 8.60 -0.91 -7.42
CA TRP A 73 9.74 -0.71 -6.52
C TRP A 73 10.00 0.75 -6.15
N GLU A 74 9.84 1.68 -7.08
CA GLU A 74 10.01 3.11 -6.83
C GLU A 74 8.85 3.65 -5.99
N LEU A 75 7.63 3.15 -6.19
CA LEU A 75 6.48 3.46 -5.32
C LEU A 75 6.71 2.95 -3.90
N ILE A 76 7.14 1.69 -3.75
CA ILE A 76 7.43 1.09 -2.43
C ILE A 76 8.54 1.87 -1.71
N LYS A 77 9.63 2.23 -2.39
CA LYS A 77 10.69 3.06 -1.81
C LYS A 77 10.18 4.43 -1.39
N LYS A 78 9.34 5.06 -2.21
CA LYS A 78 8.77 6.38 -1.92
C LYS A 78 7.85 6.33 -0.70
N ILE A 79 7.03 5.28 -0.58
CA ILE A 79 6.17 5.02 0.60
C ILE A 79 7.03 4.77 1.85
N LEU A 80 8.05 3.90 1.76
CA LEU A 80 8.99 3.64 2.86
C LEU A 80 9.77 4.88 3.28
N LYS A 81 10.06 5.78 2.35
CA LYS A 81 10.77 7.05 2.62
C LYS A 81 9.87 8.05 3.36
N ILE A 82 8.56 7.97 3.17
CA ILE A 82 7.58 8.81 3.89
C ILE A 82 7.30 8.22 5.28
N SER A 83 7.31 6.89 5.42
CA SER A 83 7.09 6.20 6.70
C SER A 83 8.36 5.96 7.54
N GLN A 84 9.48 6.62 7.22
CA GLN A 84 10.77 6.42 7.92
C GLN A 84 10.74 6.48 9.44
N PRO A 85 10.00 7.38 10.12
CA PRO A 85 9.99 7.40 11.58
C PRO A 85 9.41 6.13 12.22
N GLU A 86 8.58 5.36 11.51
CA GLU A 86 7.94 4.15 12.02
C GLU A 86 8.58 2.84 11.57
N LEU A 87 9.58 2.90 10.68
CA LEU A 87 10.21 1.71 10.11
C LEU A 87 10.80 0.78 11.18
N LEU A 88 11.25 1.32 12.32
CA LEU A 88 11.79 0.52 13.41
C LEU A 88 10.72 -0.41 14.01
N VAL A 89 9.48 0.07 14.19
CA VAL A 89 8.37 -0.74 14.73
C VAL A 89 7.95 -1.79 13.71
N ILE A 90 7.87 -1.42 12.43
CA ILE A 90 7.58 -2.34 11.33
C ILE A 90 8.65 -3.43 11.24
N LEU A 91 9.93 -3.09 11.39
CA LEU A 91 11.04 -4.05 11.37
C LEU A 91 10.97 -5.04 12.53
N ILE A 92 10.59 -4.58 13.72
CA ILE A 92 10.38 -5.45 14.89
C ILE A 92 9.21 -6.42 14.62
N GLY A 93 8.10 -5.92 14.09
CA GLY A 93 6.95 -6.74 13.69
C GLY A 93 7.30 -7.75 12.58
N LEU A 94 8.12 -7.34 11.61
CA LEU A 94 8.61 -8.21 10.53
C LEU A 94 9.50 -9.33 11.09
N PHE A 95 10.41 -9.01 12.00
CA PHE A 95 11.25 -10.02 12.64
C PHE A 95 10.42 -11.03 13.46
N ALA A 96 9.43 -10.55 14.21
CA ALA A 96 8.47 -11.40 14.91
C ALA A 96 7.67 -12.28 13.95
N SER A 97 7.27 -11.77 12.78
CA SER A 97 6.58 -12.53 11.73
C SER A 97 7.43 -13.67 11.16
N ILE A 98 8.74 -13.44 10.96
CA ILE A 98 9.66 -14.46 10.47
C ILE A 98 9.76 -15.59 11.51
N MET A 99 9.92 -15.24 12.79
CA MET A 99 9.94 -16.23 13.89
C MET A 99 8.64 -17.03 13.93
N ASN A 100 7.49 -16.38 13.74
CA ASN A 100 6.18 -17.02 13.70
C ASN A 100 6.09 -18.03 12.54
N GLY A 101 6.64 -17.73 11.36
CA GLY A 101 6.79 -18.69 10.26
C GLY A 101 7.65 -19.90 10.62
N CYS A 102 8.75 -19.70 11.36
CA CYS A 102 9.59 -20.80 11.85
C CYS A 102 8.85 -21.70 12.87
N ILE A 103 7.95 -21.13 13.68
CA ILE A 103 7.14 -21.90 14.64
C ILE A 103 6.30 -22.96 13.93
N TYR A 104 5.65 -22.62 12.81
CA TYR A 104 4.89 -23.60 12.01
C TYR A 104 5.76 -24.70 11.43
N SER A 105 7.00 -24.38 11.04
CA SER A 105 7.97 -25.35 10.55
C SER A 105 8.41 -26.32 11.66
N ILE A 106 8.68 -25.81 12.87
CA ILE A 106 9.04 -26.60 14.06
C ILE A 106 7.87 -27.49 14.49
N PHE A 107 6.65 -26.95 14.46
CA PHE A 107 5.42 -27.68 14.76
C PHE A 107 5.27 -28.91 13.87
N ALA A 108 5.51 -28.77 12.56
CA ALA A 108 5.42 -29.88 11.62
C ALA A 108 6.40 -31.02 11.95
N VAL A 109 7.64 -30.70 12.31
CA VAL A 109 8.66 -31.70 12.68
C VAL A 109 8.25 -32.45 13.96
N ILE A 110 7.79 -31.72 14.97
CA ILE A 110 7.39 -32.32 16.25
C ILE A 110 6.14 -33.17 16.08
N PHE A 111 5.17 -32.70 15.29
CA PHE A 111 3.97 -33.46 14.95
C PHE A 111 4.31 -34.78 14.23
N SER A 112 5.27 -34.75 13.29
CA SER A 112 5.77 -35.97 12.63
C SER A 112 6.37 -36.97 13.64
N ASN A 113 7.13 -36.48 14.62
CA ASN A 113 7.72 -37.35 15.64
C ASN A 113 6.68 -37.94 16.60
N ILE A 114 5.60 -37.20 16.89
CA ILE A 114 4.45 -37.71 17.65
C ILE A 114 3.79 -38.86 16.91
N LEU A 115 3.54 -38.68 15.61
CA LEU A 115 2.95 -39.73 14.78
C LEU A 115 3.83 -40.99 14.77
N GLN A 116 5.15 -40.85 14.72
CA GLN A 116 6.09 -41.97 14.83
C GLN A 116 6.10 -42.62 16.22
N SER A 117 5.95 -41.84 17.29
CA SER A 117 5.87 -42.33 18.66
C SER A 117 4.59 -43.17 18.87
N PHE A 118 3.46 -42.75 18.29
CA PHE A 118 2.21 -43.53 18.32
C PHE A 118 2.28 -44.87 17.59
N THR A 119 3.26 -45.08 16.71
CA THR A 119 3.50 -46.37 16.04
C THR A 119 4.26 -47.37 16.93
N LYS A 120 4.83 -46.94 18.06
CA LYS A 120 5.53 -47.81 19.04
C LYS A 120 4.55 -48.33 20.09
N ILE A 121 4.62 -49.62 20.44
CA ILE A 121 3.58 -50.33 21.21
C ILE A 121 4.00 -50.63 22.68
N ASP A 122 5.26 -50.37 23.07
CA ASP A 122 5.82 -50.73 24.39
C ASP A 122 5.64 -49.69 25.50
N THR A 123 6.10 -50.03 26.71
CA THR A 123 6.13 -49.18 27.93
C THR A 123 6.78 -47.81 27.75
N GLU A 124 7.62 -47.61 26.73
CA GLU A 124 8.19 -46.31 26.35
C GLU A 124 7.11 -45.31 25.87
N LEU A 125 5.99 -45.79 25.33
CA LEU A 125 4.88 -44.97 24.85
C LEU A 125 4.25 -44.14 25.98
N LYS A 126 4.18 -44.69 27.20
CA LYS A 126 3.59 -43.98 28.35
C LYS A 126 4.45 -42.79 28.75
N HIS A 127 5.77 -42.96 28.76
CA HIS A 127 6.69 -41.88 29.10
C HIS A 127 6.71 -40.83 27.97
N ASP A 128 6.75 -41.23 26.71
CA ASP A 128 6.70 -40.28 25.59
C ASP A 128 5.39 -39.47 25.57
N ALA A 129 4.25 -40.12 25.83
CA ALA A 129 2.93 -39.49 25.83
C ALA A 129 2.77 -38.36 26.87
N GLU A 130 3.49 -38.41 27.98
CA GLU A 130 3.51 -37.34 28.99
C GLU A 130 4.42 -36.17 28.58
N PHE A 131 5.47 -36.43 27.81
CA PHE A 131 6.47 -35.42 27.42
C PHE A 131 6.10 -34.64 26.15
N TRP A 132 5.39 -35.25 25.20
CA TRP A 132 4.93 -34.56 23.98
C TRP A 132 4.02 -33.35 24.22
N PRO A 133 2.96 -33.41 25.06
CA PRO A 133 2.10 -32.26 25.32
C PRO A 133 2.87 -31.12 26.01
N LEU A 134 3.89 -31.42 26.81
CA LEU A 134 4.75 -30.40 27.44
C LEU A 134 5.55 -29.60 26.39
N LYS A 135 6.03 -30.25 25.32
CA LYS A 135 6.68 -29.57 24.19
C LYS A 135 5.69 -28.70 23.40
N PHE A 136 4.46 -29.17 23.22
CA PHE A 136 3.39 -28.40 22.58
C PHE A 136 3.04 -27.15 23.39
N LEU A 137 3.02 -27.24 24.73
CA LEU A 137 2.80 -26.11 25.61
C LEU A 137 3.86 -25.01 25.40
N VAL A 138 5.14 -25.38 25.33
CA VAL A 138 6.24 -24.42 25.11
C VAL A 138 6.08 -23.68 23.78
N ILE A 139 5.67 -24.40 22.73
CA ILE A 139 5.45 -23.81 21.40
C ILE A 139 4.20 -22.94 21.38
N ALA A 140 3.13 -23.33 22.07
CA ALA A 140 1.93 -22.52 22.17
C ALA A 140 2.21 -21.19 22.89
N VAL A 141 3.00 -21.23 23.98
CA VAL A 141 3.41 -20.02 24.71
C VAL A 141 4.31 -19.13 23.85
N SER A 142 5.30 -19.70 23.15
CA SER A 142 6.16 -18.90 22.27
C SER A 142 5.38 -18.31 21.10
N ALA A 143 4.45 -19.05 20.51
CA ALA A 143 3.55 -18.57 19.46
C ALA A 143 2.68 -17.42 19.97
N LEU A 144 2.10 -17.53 21.16
CA LEU A 144 1.29 -16.47 21.75
C LEU A 144 2.10 -15.18 21.89
N ILE A 145 3.33 -15.26 22.43
CA ILE A 145 4.21 -14.11 22.61
C ILE A 145 4.58 -13.49 21.25
N CYS A 146 5.01 -14.31 20.28
CA CYS A 146 5.38 -13.82 18.95
C CYS A 146 4.19 -13.16 18.23
N ASN A 147 3.01 -13.78 18.26
CA ASN A 147 1.80 -13.23 17.65
C ASN A 147 1.36 -11.94 18.33
N PHE A 148 1.47 -11.87 19.66
CA PHE A 148 1.11 -10.66 20.40
C PHE A 148 2.04 -9.48 20.05
N ILE A 149 3.36 -9.72 20.02
CA ILE A 149 4.34 -8.69 19.65
C ILE A 149 4.16 -8.27 18.19
N GLN A 150 4.01 -9.22 17.28
CA GLN A 150 3.78 -8.94 15.85
C GLN A 150 2.48 -8.16 15.62
N GLY A 151 1.39 -8.59 16.25
CA GLY A 151 0.07 -7.96 16.13
C GLY A 151 0.06 -6.54 16.65
N THR A 152 0.54 -6.34 17.88
CA THR A 152 0.60 -5.00 18.50
C THR A 152 1.53 -4.04 17.75
N ALA A 153 2.66 -4.53 17.22
CA ALA A 153 3.57 -3.71 16.42
C ALA A 153 2.94 -3.23 15.10
N PHE A 154 2.19 -4.11 14.41
CA PHE A 154 1.51 -3.74 13.16
C PHE A 154 0.25 -2.90 13.39
N GLU A 155 -0.51 -3.16 14.45
CA GLU A 155 -1.64 -2.30 14.84
C GLU A 155 -1.16 -0.90 15.19
N TYR A 156 -0.11 -0.79 16.03
CA TYR A 156 0.47 0.50 16.41
C TYR A 156 0.99 1.28 15.21
N SER A 157 1.69 0.61 14.28
CA SER A 157 2.16 1.28 13.06
C SER A 157 1.00 1.64 12.11
N GLY A 158 -0.08 0.86 12.07
CA GLY A 158 -1.26 1.18 11.28
C GLY A 158 -1.94 2.47 11.75
N GLU A 159 -2.10 2.63 13.06
CA GLU A 159 -2.70 3.83 13.67
C GLU A 159 -1.83 5.07 13.45
N ASN A 160 -0.52 4.94 13.66
CA ASN A 160 0.38 6.08 13.58
C ASN A 160 0.53 6.57 12.12
N LEU A 161 0.68 5.65 11.15
CA LEU A 161 0.71 5.99 9.73
C LEU A 161 -0.57 6.71 9.27
N HIS A 162 -1.73 6.21 9.71
CA HIS A 162 -3.02 6.81 9.38
C HIS A 162 -3.16 8.22 10.00
N SER A 163 -2.71 8.40 11.24
CA SER A 163 -2.76 9.70 11.92
C SER A 163 -1.88 10.75 11.24
N GLU A 164 -0.68 10.36 10.81
CA GLU A 164 0.27 11.22 10.10
C GLU A 164 -0.30 11.66 8.74
N PHE A 165 -0.93 10.73 8.01
CA PHE A 165 -1.58 11.02 6.74
C PHE A 165 -2.72 12.05 6.89
N VAL A 166 -3.57 11.86 7.90
CA VAL A 166 -4.66 12.79 8.22
C VAL A 166 -4.10 14.15 8.64
N HIS A 167 -3.03 14.19 9.43
CA HIS A 167 -2.40 15.44 9.86
C HIS A 167 -1.81 16.24 8.68
N GLN A 168 -1.17 15.57 7.72
CA GLN A 168 -0.67 16.22 6.51
C GLN A 168 -1.78 16.80 5.63
N HIS A 169 -2.94 16.14 5.55
CA HIS A 169 -4.10 16.65 4.79
C HIS A 169 -4.75 17.87 5.46
N LEU A 170 -4.79 17.93 6.79
CA LEU A 170 -5.39 19.06 7.51
C LEU A 170 -4.56 20.34 7.47
N LEU A 171 -3.25 20.26 7.21
CA LEU A 171 -2.36 21.43 7.09
C LEU A 171 -2.33 22.07 5.69
N GLN A 172 -3.03 21.49 4.71
CA GLN A 172 -3.15 22.02 3.34
C GLN A 172 -4.39 22.90 3.10
N TYR A 173 -5.23 23.10 4.12
CA TYR A 173 -6.37 24.02 4.12
C TYR A 173 -6.19 25.10 5.18
#